data_AF-A0A537AAA2-F1
#
_entry.id   AF-A0A537AAA2-F1
#
_cell.length_a   1.000
_cell.length_b   1.000
_cell.length_c   1.000
_cell.angle_alpha   90.00
_cell.angle_beta   90.00
_cell.angle_gamma   90.00
#
_symmetry.space_group_name_H-M   'P 1'
#
loop_
_entity.id
_entity.type
_entity.pdbx_description
1 polymer ?
#
loop_
_entity_poly.entity_id
_entity_poly.type
_entity_poly.pdbx_seq_one_letter_code
_entity_poly.pdbx_strand_id
1 'polypeptide(L)'
;MDAQSGSRALSAVNDLVEMLRLAQSAAERVAQEVYGASYEHAELIEREVQRLRRSADKLQKTVEEHVSREEGASVERGHPLRRTSDRGAH
;
A
#
# COMPACT_ATOMS: atom_id res chain seq x y z
N MET A 1 -5.63 -6.93 13.20
CA MET A 1 -4.21 -6.55 13.37
C MET A 1 -4.13 -5.53 14.50
N ASP A 2 -2.95 -5.24 15.06
CA ASP A 2 -2.80 -4.04 15.91
C ASP A 2 -2.44 -2.81 15.05
N ALA A 3 -2.74 -1.61 15.54
CA ALA A 3 -2.52 -0.36 14.79
C ALA A 3 -1.06 -0.21 14.30
N GLN A 4 -0.11 -0.74 15.07
CA GLN A 4 1.31 -0.72 14.73
C GLN A 4 1.63 -1.61 13.52
N SER A 5 0.99 -2.78 13.41
CA SER A 5 1.13 -3.67 12.26
C SER A 5 0.51 -3.08 10.99
N GLY A 6 -0.62 -2.38 11.10
CA GLY A 6 -1.22 -1.64 9.98
C GLY A 6 -0.31 -0.52 9.47
N SER A 7 0.25 0.28 10.38
CA SER A 7 1.21 1.35 10.04
C SER A 7 2.47 0.79 9.33
N ARG A 8 3.03 -0.32 9.82
CA ARG A 8 4.17 -0.98 9.17
C ARG A 8 3.84 -1.49 7.76
N ALA A 9 2.67 -2.11 7.58
CA ALA A 9 2.24 -2.60 6.27
C ALA A 9 2.04 -1.46 5.27
N LEU A 10 1.46 -0.34 5.71
CA LEU A 10 1.29 0.85 4.89
C LEU A 10 2.64 1.49 4.50
N SER A 11 3.59 1.56 5.44
CA SER A 11 4.95 2.01 5.14
C SER A 11 5.62 1.10 4.10
N ALA A 12 5.56 -0.21 4.30
CA ALA A 12 6.21 -1.17 3.41
C ALA A 12 5.64 -1.14 1.98
N VAL A 13 4.33 -0.94 1.82
CA VAL A 13 3.73 -0.83 0.48
C VAL A 13 4.07 0.50 -0.20
N ASN A 14 4.20 1.59 0.57
CA ASN A 14 4.70 2.86 0.04
C ASN A 14 6.15 2.74 -0.44
N ASP A 15 7.01 2.11 0.36
CA ASP A 15 8.41 1.87 -0.01
C ASP A 15 8.51 1.02 -1.28
N LEU A 16 7.66 -0.01 -1.41
CA LEU A 16 7.58 -0.83 -2.62
C LEU A 16 7.19 -0.01 -3.86
N VAL A 17 6.19 0.86 -3.76
CA VAL A 17 5.76 1.73 -4.87
C VAL A 17 6.90 2.66 -5.31
N GLU A 18 7.60 3.28 -4.36
CA GLU A 18 8.72 4.19 -4.67
C GLU A 18 9.91 3.44 -5.29
N MET A 19 10.27 2.27 -4.77
CA MET A 19 11.31 1.41 -5.35
C MET A 19 10.98 1.02 -6.80
N LEU A 20 9.71 0.70 -7.09
CA LEU A 20 9.26 0.34 -8.44
C LEU A 20 9.25 1.54 -9.39
N ARG A 21 8.97 2.75 -8.91
CA ARG A 21 9.11 3.99 -9.69
C ARG A 21 10.56 4.20 -10.12
N LEU A 22 11.49 4.08 -9.17
CA LEU A 22 12.93 4.20 -9.45
C LEU A 22 13.42 3.12 -10.42
N ALA A 23 12.99 1.86 -10.22
CA ALA A 23 13.32 0.76 -11.10
C ALA A 23 12.80 0.99 -12.53
N GLN A 24 11.61 1.57 -12.69
CA GLN A 24 11.06 1.87 -14.01
C GLN A 24 11.91 2.91 -14.74
N SER A 25 12.27 4.01 -14.08
CA SER A 25 13.13 5.04 -14.67
C SER A 25 14.55 4.53 -14.96
N ALA A 26 15.05 3.56 -14.19
CA ALA A 26 16.31 2.89 -14.51
C ALA A 26 16.19 2.00 -15.75
N ALA A 27 15.14 1.18 -15.84
CA ALA A 27 14.90 0.31 -16.99
C ALA A 27 14.71 1.10 -18.29
N GLU A 28 13.94 2.20 -18.25
CA GLU A 28 13.73 3.09 -19.39
C GLU A 28 15.05 3.69 -19.90
N ARG A 29 15.91 4.19 -18.98
CA ARG A 29 17.24 4.69 -19.36
C ARG A 29 18.12 3.61 -19.97
N VAL A 30 18.12 2.39 -19.42
CA VAL A 30 18.88 1.28 -20.00
C VAL A 30 18.38 0.98 -21.41
N ALA A 31 17.05 0.90 -21.62
CA ALA A 31 16.47 0.66 -22.94
C ALA A 31 16.81 1.75 -23.96
N GLN A 32 17.05 2.99 -23.53
CA GLN A 32 17.49 4.08 -24.41
C GLN A 32 18.97 3.98 -24.81
N GLU A 33 19.81 3.32 -24.01
CA GLU A 33 21.27 3.30 -24.18
C GLU A 33 21.80 2.02 -24.83
N VAL A 34 21.00 0.94 -24.88
CA VAL A 34 21.41 -0.37 -25.41
C VAL A 34 20.71 -0.69 -26.74
N TYR A 35 21.31 -1.59 -27.53
CA TYR A 35 20.82 -1.98 -28.85
C TYR A 35 20.83 -3.51 -29.03
N GLY A 36 20.14 -4.01 -30.06
CA GLY A 36 20.10 -5.44 -30.40
C GLY A 36 19.45 -6.28 -29.31
N ALA A 37 19.98 -7.48 -29.05
CA ALA A 37 19.42 -8.40 -28.05
C ALA A 37 19.33 -7.80 -26.63
N SER A 38 20.29 -6.93 -26.25
CA SER A 38 20.25 -6.23 -24.96
C SER A 38 19.06 -5.26 -24.85
N TYR A 39 18.65 -4.65 -25.96
CA TYR A 39 17.47 -3.78 -26.01
C TYR A 39 16.19 -4.56 -25.79
N GLU A 40 16.03 -5.71 -26.45
CA GLU A 40 14.86 -6.57 -26.27
C GLU A 40 14.68 -7.00 -24.80
N HIS A 41 15.79 -7.32 -24.13
CA HIS A 41 15.78 -7.63 -22.70
C HIS A 41 15.45 -6.40 -21.83
N ALA A 42 16.04 -5.24 -22.12
CA ALA A 42 15.75 -4.01 -21.38
C ALA A 42 14.27 -3.60 -21.50
N GLU A 43 13.70 -3.68 -22.70
CA GLU A 43 12.30 -3.38 -22.98
C GLU A 43 11.35 -4.39 -22.29
N LEU A 44 11.73 -5.68 -22.24
CA LEU A 44 10.98 -6.68 -21.47
C LEU A 44 10.98 -6.36 -19.97
N ILE A 45 12.13 -6.02 -19.40
CA ILE A 45 12.25 -5.61 -18.00
C ILE A 45 11.40 -4.37 -17.73
N GLU A 46 11.47 -3.34 -18.59
CA GLU A 46 10.66 -2.13 -18.46
C GLU A 46 9.16 -2.44 -18.37
N ARG A 47 8.66 -3.29 -19.29
CA ARG A 47 7.25 -3.72 -19.29
C ARG A 47 6.87 -4.48 -18.03
N GLU A 48 7.71 -5.39 -17.55
CA GLU A 48 7.44 -6.13 -16.31
C GLU A 48 7.43 -5.22 -15.08
N VAL A 49 8.39 -4.29 -14.98
CA VAL A 49 8.41 -3.30 -13.90
C VAL A 49 7.17 -2.42 -13.94
N GLN A 50 6.73 -2.00 -15.13
CA GLN A 50 5.50 -1.23 -15.29
C GLN A 50 4.26 -2.03 -14.87
N ARG A 51 4.18 -3.33 -15.21
CA ARG A 51 3.11 -4.24 -14.74
C ARG A 51 3.13 -4.40 -13.22
N LEU A 52 4.30 -4.59 -12.64
CA LEU A 52 4.46 -4.76 -11.20
C LEU A 52 4.10 -3.48 -10.44
N ARG A 53 4.50 -2.31 -10.94
CA ARG A 53 4.12 -1.00 -10.38
C ARG A 53 2.61 -0.83 -10.33
N ARG A 54 1.90 -1.10 -11.43
CA ARG A 54 0.43 -1.06 -11.46
C ARG A 54 -0.21 -2.02 -10.45
N SER A 55 0.43 -3.15 -10.17
CA SER A 55 -0.04 -4.12 -9.17
C SER A 55 0.24 -3.63 -7.75
N ALA A 56 1.39 -3.00 -7.51
CA ALA A 56 1.74 -2.35 -6.24
C ALA A 56 0.81 -1.16 -5.93
N ASP A 57 0.45 -0.33 -6.91
CA ASP A 57 -0.52 0.75 -6.74
C ASP A 57 -1.90 0.22 -6.30
N LYS A 58 -2.32 -0.95 -6.82
CA LYS A 58 -3.56 -1.62 -6.37
C LYS A 58 -3.43 -2.20 -4.97
N LEU A 59 -2.28 -2.79 -4.66
CA LEU A 59 -1.98 -3.31 -3.33
C LEU A 59 -1.99 -2.18 -2.28
N GLN A 60 -1.40 -1.04 -2.60
CA GLN A 60 -1.39 0.16 -1.74
C GLN A 60 -2.82 0.54 -1.34
N LYS A 61 -3.72 0.72 -2.32
CA LYS A 61 -5.13 1.02 -2.06
C LYS A 61 -5.81 -0.05 -1.20
N THR A 62 -5.52 -1.33 -1.47
CA THR A 62 -6.08 -2.44 -0.71
C THR A 62 -5.63 -2.41 0.75
N VAL A 63 -4.36 -2.07 1.00
CA VAL A 63 -3.78 -1.93 2.35
C VAL A 63 -4.36 -0.69 3.05
N GLU A 64 -4.47 0.44 2.36
CA GLU A 64 -5.10 1.67 2.89
C GLU A 64 -6.54 1.44 3.33
N GLU A 65 -7.33 0.76 2.49
CA GLU A 65 -8.71 0.39 2.82
C GLU A 65 -8.77 -0.56 4.02
N HIS A 66 -7.87 -1.54 4.08
CA HIS A 66 -7.83 -2.50 5.19
C HIS A 66 -7.51 -1.81 6.52
N VAL A 67 -6.47 -0.99 6.55
CA VAL A 67 -6.07 -0.22 7.75
C VAL A 67 -7.20 0.72 8.18
N SER A 68 -7.80 1.44 7.24
CA SER A 68 -8.93 2.35 7.53
C SER A 68 -10.12 1.63 8.15
N ARG A 69 -10.45 0.41 7.68
CA ARG A 69 -11.53 -0.42 8.26
C ARG A 69 -11.19 -0.91 9.66
N GLU A 70 -9.95 -1.33 9.89
CA GLU A 70 -9.52 -1.80 11.22
C GLU A 70 -9.48 -0.68 12.26
N GLU A 71 -9.06 0.52 11.87
CA GLU A 71 -9.10 1.72 12.73
C GLU A 71 -10.55 2.10 13.06
N GLY A 72 -11.44 2.17 12.07
CA GLY A 72 -12.86 2.44 12.28
C GLY A 72 -13.56 1.41 13.19
N ALA A 73 -13.30 0.11 12.98
CA ALA A 73 -13.85 -0.96 13.80
C ALA A 73 -13.28 -0.99 15.24
N SER A 74 -12.09 -0.44 15.44
CA SER A 74 -11.49 -0.29 16.78
C SER A 74 -12.11 0.87 17.55
N VAL A 75 -12.46 1.98 16.87
CA VAL A 75 -13.19 3.11 17.47
C VAL A 75 -14.61 2.72 17.87
N GLU A 76 -15.31 1.94 17.04
CA GLU A 76 -16.68 1.50 17.32
C GLU A 76 -16.78 0.55 18.53
N ARG A 77 -15.78 -0.32 18.73
CA ARG A 77 -15.65 -1.16 19.93
C ARG A 77 -15.23 -0.39 21.20
N GLY A 78 -14.66 0.81 21.04
CA GLY A 78 -14.27 1.69 22.12
C GLY A 78 -15.41 2.58 22.66
N HIS A 79 -16.59 2.57 22.04
CA HIS A 79 -17.72 3.37 22.51
C HIS A 79 -18.38 2.68 23.72
N PRO A 80 -18.28 3.22 24.95
CA PRO A 80 -19.05 2.70 26.06
C PRO A 80 -20.51 3.03 25.76
N LEU A 81 -21.36 2.01 25.78
CA LEU A 81 -22.80 2.19 25.80
C LEU A 81 -23.15 3.23 26.86
N ARG A 82 -23.65 4.36 26.37
CA ARG A 82 -24.53 5.30 27.03
C ARG A 82 -25.56 4.50 27.84
N ARG A 83 -25.31 4.26 29.13
CA ARG A 83 -26.39 3.88 30.07
C ARG A 83 -27.17 5.14 30.39
N THR A 84 -28.15 5.43 29.54
CA THR A 84 -29.31 6.22 29.93
C THR A 84 -30.05 5.51 31.07
N SER A 85 -30.24 6.26 32.16
CA SER A 85 -31.38 6.21 33.09
C SER A 85 -31.47 4.99 34.03
N ASP A 86 -31.42 5.18 35.35
CA ASP A 86 -32.64 5.25 36.19
C ASP A 86 -32.30 5.57 37.67
N ARG A 87 -33.33 6.07 38.35
CA ARG A 87 -33.49 6.60 39.73
C ARG A 87 -32.90 5.80 40.90
N GLY A 88 -32.73 6.51 42.02
CA GLY A 88 -32.78 5.97 43.40
C GLY A 88 -31.88 6.74 44.37
N ALA A 89 -32.36 7.82 44.98
CA ALA A 89 -32.85 7.83 46.37
C ALA A 89 -31.74 7.61 47.42
N HIS A 90 -31.24 8.71 48.00
CA HIS A 90 -31.37 9.07 49.42
C HIS A 90 -30.73 10.43 49.71
#